data_AF-A0A948T363-F1
#
_entry.id   AF-A0A948T363-F1
#
_cell.length_a   1.000
_cell.length_b   1.000
_cell.length_c   1.000
_cell.angle_alpha   90.00
_cell.angle_beta   90.00
_cell.angle_gamma   90.00
#
_symmetry.space_group_name_H-M   'P 1'
#
loop_
_entity.id
_entity.type
_entity.pdbx_description
1 polymer ?
#
loop_
_entity_poly.entity_id
_entity_poly.type
_entity_poly.pdbx_seq_one_letter_code
_entity_poly.pdbx_strand_id
1 'polypeptide(L)'
;MSEITRINGLISDEEKKINTAYCEIGKLYVSVHGADGEEGFAEMVDAIHEAEKKIEEYKVQLHIVKGVERCEQCGAEVQRGVAFCSCCGAAMPKVETSAEKVCPSCGTKVEGEGAFCAYCGTKL
;
A
#
# COMPACT_ATOMS: atom_id res chain seq x y z
N MET A 1 -10.03 -46.38 15.36
CA MET A 1 -10.09 -45.30 14.35
C MET A 1 -9.99 -45.93 12.98
N SER A 2 -10.84 -45.55 12.02
CA SER A 2 -11.00 -46.29 10.75
C SER A 2 -9.84 -46.04 9.78
N GLU A 3 -9.44 -47.07 9.04
CA GLU A 3 -8.40 -46.99 8.01
C GLU A 3 -8.75 -46.00 6.89
N ILE A 4 -10.04 -45.80 6.63
CA ILE A 4 -10.57 -44.81 5.69
C ILE A 4 -10.17 -43.39 6.12
N THR A 5 -10.30 -43.04 7.40
CA THR A 5 -9.92 -41.71 7.91
C THR A 5 -8.43 -41.45 7.73
N ARG A 6 -7.59 -42.48 7.91
CA ARG A 6 -6.14 -42.39 7.69
C ARG A 6 -5.80 -42.13 6.22
N ILE A 7 -6.41 -42.89 5.31
CA ILE A 7 -6.15 -42.76 3.87
C ILE A 7 -6.63 -41.40 3.36
N ASN A 8 -7.80 -40.91 3.77
CA ASN A 8 -8.27 -39.58 3.40
C ASN A 8 -7.34 -38.46 3.89
N GLY A 9 -6.75 -38.61 5.09
CA GLY A 9 -5.71 -37.69 5.56
C GLY A 9 -4.50 -37.66 4.64
N LEU A 10 -3.97 -38.84 4.27
CA LEU A 10 -2.83 -38.93 3.35
C LEU A 10 -3.14 -38.33 1.97
N ILE A 11 -4.33 -38.57 1.43
CA ILE A 11 -4.78 -37.96 0.16
C ILE A 11 -4.78 -36.44 0.28
N SER A 12 -5.40 -35.90 1.34
CA SER A 12 -5.45 -34.45 1.57
C SER A 12 -4.05 -33.83 1.71
N ASP A 13 -3.11 -34.54 2.31
CA ASP A 13 -1.73 -34.04 2.44
C ASP A 13 -0.99 -34.04 1.10
N GLU A 14 -1.18 -35.05 0.24
CA GLU A 14 -0.64 -35.03 -1.12
C GLU A 14 -1.30 -33.94 -1.98
N GLU A 15 -2.62 -33.73 -1.87
CA GLU A 15 -3.31 -32.63 -2.55
C GLU A 15 -2.76 -31.25 -2.14
N LYS A 16 -2.48 -31.03 -0.84
CA LYS A 16 -1.85 -29.79 -0.37
C LYS A 16 -0.45 -29.61 -0.93
N LYS A 17 0.36 -30.68 -1.00
CA LYS A 17 1.70 -30.62 -1.61
C LYS A 17 1.61 -30.24 -3.08
N ILE A 18 0.70 -30.85 -3.84
CA ILE A 18 0.46 -30.52 -5.25
C ILE A 18 0.08 -29.04 -5.42
N ASN A 19 -0.88 -28.55 -4.63
CA ASN A 19 -1.31 -27.15 -4.69
C ASN A 19 -0.18 -26.18 -4.32
N THR A 20 0.66 -26.54 -3.35
CA THR A 20 1.82 -25.74 -2.95
C THR A 20 2.85 -25.68 -4.07
N ALA A 21 3.15 -26.83 -4.70
CA ALA A 21 4.06 -26.89 -5.83
C ALA A 21 3.57 -26.05 -7.03
N TYR A 22 2.28 -26.09 -7.37
CA TYR A 22 1.72 -25.23 -8.41
C TYR A 22 1.90 -23.73 -8.08
N CYS A 23 1.65 -23.33 -6.83
CA CYS A 23 1.87 -21.95 -6.40
C CYS A 23 3.35 -21.54 -6.51
N GLU A 24 4.28 -22.40 -6.10
CA GLU A 24 5.72 -22.13 -6.17
C GLU A 24 6.22 -22.03 -7.60
N ILE A 25 5.76 -22.92 -8.49
CA ILE A 25 6.06 -22.87 -9.91
C ILE A 25 5.57 -21.54 -10.50
N GLY A 26 4.32 -21.14 -10.22
CA GLY A 26 3.78 -19.87 -10.72
C GLY A 26 4.58 -18.66 -10.23
N LYS A 27 4.95 -18.63 -8.95
CA LYS A 27 5.80 -17.57 -8.38
C LYS A 27 7.18 -17.52 -9.05
N LEU A 28 7.81 -18.68 -9.24
CA LEU A 28 9.12 -18.76 -9.89
C LEU A 28 9.03 -18.34 -11.36
N TYR A 29 7.98 -18.77 -12.06
CA TYR A 29 7.74 -18.39 -13.46
C TYR A 29 7.62 -16.87 -13.61
N VAL A 30 6.77 -16.21 -12.83
CA VAL A 30 6.64 -14.74 -12.86
C VAL A 30 7.96 -14.05 -12.48
N SER A 31 8.69 -14.60 -11.50
CA SER A 31 9.98 -14.02 -11.07
C SER A 31 11.08 -14.09 -12.13
N VAL A 32 11.05 -15.09 -13.02
CA VAL A 32 12.09 -15.31 -14.03
C VAL A 32 11.66 -14.81 -15.41
N HIS A 33 10.38 -15.01 -15.76
CA HIS A 33 9.79 -14.78 -17.09
C HIS A 33 8.68 -13.72 -17.07
N GLY A 34 8.63 -12.85 -16.06
CA GLY A 34 7.59 -11.84 -15.94
C GLY A 34 7.57 -10.79 -17.07
N ALA A 35 8.65 -10.66 -17.86
CA ALA A 35 8.75 -9.69 -18.95
C ALA A 35 8.85 -10.32 -20.35
N ASP A 36 9.27 -11.58 -20.45
CA ASP A 36 9.57 -12.31 -21.69
C ASP A 36 8.91 -13.70 -21.74
N GLY A 37 7.85 -13.90 -20.93
CA GLY A 37 7.07 -15.12 -20.88
C GLY A 37 6.28 -15.41 -22.16
N GLU A 38 5.82 -16.65 -22.29
CA GLU A 38 5.06 -17.10 -23.45
C GLU A 38 3.68 -16.44 -23.51
N GLU A 39 3.15 -16.20 -24.72
CA GLU A 39 1.82 -15.55 -24.92
C GLU A 39 0.69 -16.23 -24.13
N GLY A 40 0.77 -17.56 -23.94
CA GLY A 40 -0.24 -18.33 -23.19
C GLY A 40 -0.31 -17.99 -21.68
N PHE A 41 0.74 -17.38 -21.12
CA PHE A 41 0.77 -16.96 -19.72
C PHE A 41 0.68 -15.44 -19.56
N ALA A 42 0.73 -14.67 -20.64
CA ALA A 42 0.74 -13.21 -20.60
C ALA A 42 -0.44 -12.64 -19.80
N GLU A 43 -1.66 -13.09 -20.07
CA GLU A 43 -2.85 -12.62 -19.34
C GLU A 43 -2.79 -12.92 -17.83
N MET A 44 -2.22 -14.08 -17.44
CA MET A 44 -2.08 -14.45 -16.03
C MET A 44 -1.01 -13.62 -15.33
N VAL A 45 0.11 -13.37 -16.02
CA VAL A 45 1.20 -12.52 -15.52
C VAL A 45 0.72 -11.08 -15.37
N ASP A 46 -0.01 -10.55 -16.35
CA ASP A 46 -0.60 -9.21 -16.31
C ASP A 46 -1.58 -9.07 -15.14
N ALA A 47 -2.44 -10.07 -14.92
CA ALA A 47 -3.37 -10.07 -13.79
C ALA A 47 -2.63 -10.07 -12.43
N ILE A 48 -1.49 -10.77 -12.33
CA ILE A 48 -0.65 -10.77 -11.12
C ILE A 48 -0.04 -9.38 -10.90
N HIS A 49 0.59 -8.79 -11.91
CA HIS A 49 1.17 -7.45 -11.80
C HIS A 49 0.13 -6.38 -11.46
N GLU A 50 -1.07 -6.46 -12.05
CA GLU A 50 -2.17 -5.55 -11.73
C GLU A 50 -2.61 -5.71 -10.26
N ALA A 51 -2.71 -6.95 -9.77
CA ALA A 51 -3.06 -7.23 -8.38
C ALA A 51 -1.97 -6.74 -7.41
N GLU A 52 -0.68 -6.93 -7.73
CA GLU A 52 0.45 -6.43 -6.95
C GLU A 52 0.42 -4.90 -6.84
N LYS A 53 0.15 -4.22 -7.96
CA LYS A 53 0.00 -2.76 -7.97
C LYS A 53 -1.17 -2.31 -7.07
N LYS A 54 -2.33 -2.95 -7.18
CA LYS A 54 -3.49 -2.65 -6.31
C LYS A 54 -3.19 -2.91 -4.84
N ILE A 55 -2.45 -3.96 -4.51
CA ILE A 55 -2.01 -4.24 -3.13
C ILE A 55 -1.17 -3.09 -2.58
N GLU A 56 -0.24 -2.56 -3.37
CA GLU A 56 0.58 -1.44 -2.94
C GLU A 56 -0.24 -0.16 -2.75
N GLU A 57 -1.17 0.12 -3.66
CA GLU A 57 -2.14 1.22 -3.52
C GLU A 57 -2.98 1.07 -2.23
N TYR A 58 -3.49 -0.12 -1.94
CA TYR A 58 -4.28 -0.38 -0.73
C TYR A 58 -3.45 -0.30 0.55
N LYS A 59 -2.18 -0.72 0.54
CA LYS A 59 -1.28 -0.52 1.69
C LYS A 59 -1.05 0.96 1.95
N VAL A 60 -0.83 1.76 0.91
CA VAL A 60 -0.70 3.22 1.06
C VAL A 60 -1.98 3.82 1.64
N GLN A 61 -3.16 3.43 1.14
CA GLN A 61 -4.44 3.85 1.70
C GLN A 61 -4.60 3.42 3.16
N LEU A 62 -4.18 2.21 3.53
CA LEU A 62 -4.21 1.73 4.91
C LEU A 62 -3.35 2.61 5.83
N HIS A 63 -2.16 3.01 5.38
CA HIS A 63 -1.30 3.94 6.13
C HIS A 63 -1.95 5.33 6.26
N ILE A 64 -2.62 5.83 5.23
CA ILE A 64 -3.38 7.10 5.28
C ILE A 64 -4.52 7.00 6.29
N VAL A 65 -5.36 5.97 6.20
CA VAL A 65 -6.54 5.79 7.07
C VAL A 65 -6.15 5.57 8.53
N LYS A 66 -5.09 4.81 8.78
CA LYS A 66 -4.52 4.64 10.13
C LYS A 66 -3.86 5.92 10.65
N GLY A 67 -3.63 6.91 9.79
CA GLY A 67 -2.91 8.13 10.13
C GLY A 67 -1.49 7.84 10.57
N VAL A 68 -0.82 6.85 9.95
CA VAL A 68 0.56 6.47 10.27
C VAL A 68 1.48 6.59 9.05
N GLU A 69 2.75 6.83 9.31
CA GLU A 69 3.83 6.90 8.34
C GLU A 69 5.04 6.12 8.87
N ARG A 70 5.89 5.63 7.97
CA ARG A 70 7.10 4.91 8.37
C ARG A 70 8.25 5.88 8.56
N CYS A 71 8.97 5.73 9.66
CA CYS A 71 10.22 6.44 9.88
C CYS A 71 11.28 5.93 8.89
N GLU A 72 11.88 6.84 8.12
CA GLU A 72 12.92 6.49 7.13
C GLU A 72 14.22 5.99 7.79
N GLN A 73 14.47 6.35 9.06
CA GLN A 73 15.67 5.95 9.79
C GLN A 73 15.57 4.57 10.43
N CYS A 74 14.41 4.18 10.96
CA CYS A 74 14.27 2.92 11.73
C CYS A 74 13.14 2.01 11.25
N GLY A 75 12.30 2.45 10.30
CA GLY A 75 11.18 1.68 9.77
C GLY A 75 9.96 1.59 10.70
N ALA A 76 9.99 2.19 11.89
CA ALA A 76 8.85 2.19 12.81
C ALA A 76 7.63 2.92 12.20
N GLU A 77 6.42 2.40 12.46
CA GLU A 77 5.17 3.09 12.13
C GLU A 77 4.88 4.13 13.21
N VAL A 78 4.84 5.39 12.81
CA VAL A 78 4.63 6.56 13.66
C VAL A 78 3.38 7.29 13.20
N GLN A 79 2.66 7.97 14.09
CA GLN A 79 1.53 8.81 13.70
C GLN A 79 1.97 9.91 12.73
N ARG A 80 1.16 10.16 11.70
CA ARG A 80 1.40 11.21 10.72
C ARG A 80 1.36 12.59 11.37
N GLY A 81 2.33 13.42 10.99
CA GLY A 81 2.39 14.82 11.42
C GLY A 81 3.05 15.04 12.78
N VAL A 82 3.63 14.00 13.40
CA VAL A 82 4.53 14.20 14.54
C VAL A 82 5.88 14.72 14.06
N ALA A 83 6.55 15.53 14.87
CA ALA A 83 7.85 16.10 14.49
C ALA A 83 9.02 15.09 14.57
N PHE A 84 8.90 14.06 15.41
CA PHE A 84 9.97 13.10 15.69
C PHE A 84 9.43 11.68 15.84
N CYS A 85 10.22 10.69 15.42
CA CYS A 85 9.90 9.28 15.57
C CYS A 85 9.88 8.89 17.05
N SER A 86 8.79 8.27 17.51
CA SER A 86 8.67 7.77 18.89
C SER A 86 9.62 6.61 19.21
N CYS A 87 10.17 5.94 18.21
CA CYS A 87 11.07 4.80 18.39
C CYS A 87 12.56 5.19 18.39
N CYS A 88 12.99 6.07 17.48
CA CYS A 88 14.41 6.40 17.32
C CYS A 88 14.75 7.89 17.50
N GLY A 89 13.75 8.76 17.69
CA GLY A 89 13.95 10.21 17.86
C GLY A 89 14.34 10.97 16.59
N ALA A 90 14.49 10.29 15.44
CA ALA A 90 14.76 10.95 14.17
C ALA A 90 13.62 11.92 13.80
N ALA A 91 13.97 13.06 13.19
CA ALA A 91 12.97 13.99 12.68
C ALA A 91 12.13 13.29 11.61
N MET A 92 10.81 13.36 11.76
CA MET A 92 9.89 12.83 10.75
C MET A 92 9.73 13.85 9.62
N PRO A 93 9.46 13.40 8.38
CA PRO A 93 9.15 14.30 7.29
C PRO A 93 7.98 15.18 7.70
N LYS A 94 8.19 16.50 7.69
CA LYS A 94 7.12 17.46 7.98
C LYS A 94 6.07 17.27 6.91
N VAL A 95 4.95 16.64 7.28
CA VAL A 95 3.72 16.75 6.51
C VAL A 95 3.36 18.22 6.60
N GLU A 96 3.71 18.99 5.57
CA GLU A 96 3.15 20.32 5.40
C GLU A 96 1.65 20.11 5.26
N THR A 97 0.95 20.18 6.38
CA THR A 97 -0.47 20.48 6.40
C THR A 97 -0.56 21.90 5.87
N SER A 98 -0.43 22.04 4.56
CA SER A 98 -1.07 23.12 3.84
C SER A 98 -2.56 22.92 4.11
N ALA A 99 -3.01 23.47 5.23
CA ALA A 99 -4.38 23.96 5.33
C ALA A 99 -4.48 25.03 4.24
N GLU A 100 -4.66 24.58 2.99
CA GLU A 100 -4.96 25.40 1.83
C GLU A 100 -6.29 26.05 2.17
N LYS A 101 -6.23 27.24 2.78
CA LYS A 101 -7.42 28.02 3.10
C LYS A 101 -8.02 28.46 1.77
N VAL A 102 -9.14 27.87 1.40
CA VAL A 102 -9.89 28.28 0.21
C VAL A 102 -10.77 29.46 0.60
N CYS A 103 -10.73 30.54 -0.18
CA CYS A 103 -11.57 31.70 0.08
C CYS A 103 -13.06 31.33 -0.07
N PRO A 104 -13.92 31.56 0.95
CA PRO A 104 -15.34 31.19 0.88
C PRO A 104 -16.14 32.02 -0.13
N SER A 105 -15.61 33.15 -0.59
CA SER A 105 -16.29 34.07 -1.50
C SER A 105 -15.97 33.79 -2.98
N CYS A 106 -14.71 33.52 -3.31
CA CYS A 106 -14.29 33.33 -4.70
C CYS A 106 -13.72 31.94 -5.02
N GLY A 107 -13.55 31.07 -4.02
CA GLY A 107 -13.02 29.72 -4.20
C GLY A 107 -11.53 29.64 -4.52
N THR A 108 -10.80 30.77 -4.50
CA THR A 108 -9.36 30.79 -4.76
C THR A 108 -8.58 30.23 -3.57
N LYS A 109 -7.58 29.39 -3.84
CA LYS A 109 -6.62 28.93 -2.83
C LYS A 109 -5.82 30.13 -2.30
N VAL A 110 -5.77 30.28 -0.98
CA VAL A 110 -5.03 31.36 -0.33
C VAL A 110 -3.81 30.74 0.33
N GLU A 111 -2.64 31.15 -0.15
CA GLU A 111 -1.35 30.76 0.41
C GLU A 111 -0.97 31.77 1.51
N GLY A 112 -0.99 31.34 2.78
CA GLY A 112 -0.52 32.12 3.94
C GLY A 112 -1.60 32.64 4.90
N GLU A 113 -1.15 33.33 5.96
CA GLU A 113 -2.00 33.94 7.01
C GLU A 113 -2.44 35.38 6.67
N GLY A 114 -2.81 35.63 5.42
CA GLY A 114 -3.39 36.92 5.03
C GLY A 114 -4.78 37.10 5.63
N ALA A 115 -5.05 38.22 6.29
CA ALA A 115 -6.39 38.55 6.79
C ALA A 115 -7.44 38.76 5.67
N PHE A 116 -6.99 38.88 4.41
CA PHE A 116 -7.83 39.13 3.25
C PHE A 116 -7.37 38.29 2.04
N CYS A 117 -8.31 37.86 1.21
CA CYS A 117 -8.04 37.18 -0.04
C CYS A 117 -7.39 38.14 -1.05
N ALA A 118 -6.21 37.78 -1.56
CA ALA A 118 -5.49 38.59 -2.55
C ALA A 118 -6.22 38.75 -3.89
N TYR A 119 -7.20 37.87 -4.19
CA TYR A 119 -7.92 37.88 -5.46
C TYR A 119 -9.25 38.64 -5.42
N CYS A 120 -10.04 38.45 -4.35
CA CYS A 120 -11.37 39.07 -4.24
C CYS A 120 -11.50 40.10 -3.11
N GLY A 121 -10.47 40.30 -2.28
CA GLY A 121 -10.47 41.22 -1.15
C GLY A 121 -11.36 40.81 0.02
N THR A 122 -12.04 39.65 -0.04
CA THR A 122 -12.87 39.17 1.06
C THR A 122 -12.00 38.77 2.25
N LYS A 123 -12.44 39.12 3.46
CA LYS A 123 -11.77 38.75 4.71
C LYS A 123 -11.80 37.23 4.92
N LEU A 124 -10.66 36.63 5.26
CA LEU A 124 -10.48 35.18 5.46
C LEU A 124 -10.53 34.78 6.94
#